data_AF-A0A0F9K4U5-F1
#
_entry.id   AF-A0A0F9K4U5-F1
#
_cell.length_a   1.000
_cell.length_b   1.000
_cell.length_c   1.000
_cell.angle_alpha   90.00
_cell.angle_beta   90.00
_cell.angle_gamma   90.00
#
_symmetry.space_group_name_H-M   'P 1'
#
loop_
_entity.id
_entity.type
_entity.pdbx_description
1 polymer ?
#
loop_
_entity_poly.entity_id
_entity_poly.type
_entity_poly.pdbx_seq_one_letter_code
_entity_poly.pdbx_strand_id
1 'polypeptide(L)'
;MRQAIEKIMSEVTDECVITSCGYISREVYRAKDRDRNFYCQSAMGSTLAIGLGLAYSRKDLEVIVINGDGSALMSAGTIVLYQALALWNIKHYILNNGCYASTGGQQTCFFGTEWEGYWRTHIIKVGQHSDAPRIPLQCSEITRRFKNAIRKT
;
A
#
# COMPACT_ATOMS: atom_id res chain seq x y z
N MET A 1 -0.85 14.07 -1.30
CA MET A 1 -0.68 12.71 -0.78
C MET A 1 -1.47 12.51 0.50
N ARG A 2 -1.22 13.32 1.54
CA ARG A 2 -1.95 13.32 2.81
C ARG A 2 -3.48 13.21 2.68
N GLN A 3 -4.13 14.16 1.99
CA GLN A 3 -5.60 14.16 1.83
C GLN A 3 -6.15 12.87 1.21
N ALA A 4 -5.45 12.30 0.22
CA ALA A 4 -5.85 11.04 -0.40
C ALA A 4 -5.76 9.88 0.59
N ILE A 5 -4.69 9.83 1.39
CA ILE A 5 -4.50 8.82 2.43
C ILE A 5 -5.52 8.99 3.55
N GLU A 6 -5.78 10.21 4.02
CA GLU A 6 -6.81 10.49 5.04
C GLU A 6 -8.19 10.03 4.56
N LYS A 7 -8.54 10.30 3.30
CA LYS A 7 -9.79 9.82 2.71
C LYS A 7 -9.86 8.30 2.70
N ILE A 8 -8.85 7.61 2.17
CA ILE A 8 -8.82 6.13 2.17
C ILE A 8 -8.95 5.60 3.61
N MET A 9 -8.13 6.10 4.55
CA MET A 9 -8.09 5.62 5.93
C MET A 9 -9.35 5.96 6.75
N SER A 10 -10.12 6.98 6.36
CA SER A 10 -11.43 7.27 6.98
C SER A 10 -12.46 6.18 6.70
N GLU A 11 -12.36 5.51 5.55
CA GLU A 11 -13.25 4.41 5.16
C GLU A 11 -12.78 3.06 5.74
N VAL A 12 -11.50 2.93 6.12
CA VAL A 12 -10.95 1.69 6.68
C VAL A 12 -11.51 1.42 8.08
N THR A 13 -12.22 0.30 8.20
CA THR A 13 -12.74 -0.25 9.44
C THR A 13 -11.86 -1.42 9.90
N ASP A 14 -12.17 -2.64 9.46
CA ASP A 14 -11.52 -3.90 9.83
C ASP A 14 -10.53 -4.44 8.79
N GLU A 15 -10.40 -3.78 7.63
CA GLU A 15 -9.51 -4.22 6.58
C GLU A 15 -8.04 -4.22 7.02
N CYS A 16 -7.28 -5.19 6.52
CA CYS A 16 -5.83 -5.22 6.66
C CYS A 16 -5.21 -4.26 5.65
N VAL A 17 -4.50 -3.23 6.12
CA VAL A 17 -3.90 -2.22 5.23
C VAL A 17 -2.41 -2.49 5.07
N ILE A 18 -1.95 -2.73 3.85
CA ILE A 18 -0.55 -2.97 3.53
C ILE A 18 -0.02 -1.79 2.72
N THR A 19 1.05 -1.17 3.20
CA THR A 19 1.53 0.11 2.66
C THR A 19 2.99 0.03 2.23
N SER A 20 3.35 0.73 1.15
CA SER A 20 4.74 0.82 0.68
C SER A 20 5.59 1.70 1.59
N CYS A 21 6.92 1.55 1.48
CA CYS A 21 7.90 2.37 2.19
C CYS A 21 7.78 3.87 1.87
N GLY A 22 8.63 4.67 2.50
CA GLY A 22 8.71 6.12 2.22
C GLY A 22 7.57 6.89 2.88
N TYR A 23 7.07 7.91 2.18
CA TYR A 23 6.05 8.81 2.73
C TYR A 23 4.68 8.15 2.91
N ILE A 24 4.33 7.14 2.10
CA ILE A 24 3.01 6.50 2.16
C ILE A 24 2.81 5.81 3.52
N SER A 25 3.74 4.93 3.94
CA SER A 25 3.68 4.31 5.27
C SER A 25 3.57 5.37 6.39
N ARG A 26 4.35 6.46 6.30
CA ARG A 26 4.38 7.51 7.34
C ARG A 26 3.06 8.27 7.43
N GLU A 27 2.48 8.63 6.29
CA GLU A 27 1.18 9.30 6.24
C GLU A 27 0.05 8.37 6.70
N VAL A 28 0.08 7.08 6.36
CA VAL A 28 -0.90 6.11 6.87
C VAL A 28 -0.78 5.93 8.39
N TYR A 29 0.46 5.84 8.91
CA TYR A 29 0.72 5.80 10.35
C TYR A 29 0.21 7.05 11.07
N ARG A 30 0.50 8.24 10.52
CA ARG A 30 0.00 9.52 11.04
C ARG A 30 -1.53 9.60 11.01
N ALA A 31 -2.16 9.14 9.94
CA ALA A 31 -3.60 9.25 9.75
C ALA A 31 -4.37 8.32 10.70
N LYS A 32 -3.96 7.05 10.82
CA LYS A 32 -4.69 6.03 11.60
C LYS A 32 -3.82 4.79 11.85
N ASP A 33 -2.88 4.84 12.80
CA ASP A 33 -2.15 3.65 13.25
C ASP A 33 -3.07 2.62 13.91
N ARG A 34 -2.80 1.34 13.64
CA ARG A 34 -3.54 0.18 14.14
C ARG A 34 -2.77 -1.10 13.85
N ASP A 35 -3.03 -2.14 14.63
CA ASP A 35 -2.30 -3.41 14.50
C ASP A 35 -2.56 -4.12 13.16
N ARG A 36 -3.69 -3.83 12.51
CA ARG A 36 -4.02 -4.33 11.15
C ARG A 36 -3.36 -3.54 10.02
N ASN A 37 -2.48 -2.58 10.32
CA ASN A 37 -1.65 -1.94 9.32
C ASN A 37 -0.27 -2.62 9.26
N PHE A 38 0.17 -2.98 8.06
CA PHE A 38 1.51 -3.45 7.79
C PHE A 38 2.29 -2.41 6.99
N TYR A 39 3.30 -1.82 7.63
CA TYR A 39 4.17 -0.81 7.03
C TYR A 39 5.41 -1.45 6.43
N CYS A 40 5.47 -1.61 5.10
CA CYS A 40 6.61 -2.21 4.42
C CYS A 40 7.78 -1.22 4.36
N GLN A 41 8.54 -1.03 5.44
CA GLN A 41 9.53 0.06 5.53
C GLN A 41 10.76 -0.09 4.62
N SER A 42 11.10 -1.31 4.16
CA SER A 42 12.37 -1.57 3.46
C SER A 42 12.25 -2.51 2.25
N ALA A 43 11.06 -2.66 1.67
CA ALA A 43 10.81 -3.58 0.56
C ALA A 43 9.94 -2.92 -0.53
N MET A 44 10.55 -2.05 -1.34
CA MET A 44 9.88 -1.48 -2.53
C MET A 44 9.48 -2.59 -3.50
N GLY A 45 8.32 -2.45 -4.15
CA GLY A 45 7.79 -3.47 -5.06
C GLY A 45 7.03 -4.62 -4.37
N SER A 46 7.33 -4.94 -3.12
CA SER A 46 6.75 -6.13 -2.47
C SER A 46 5.32 -5.93 -1.94
N THR A 47 4.83 -4.70 -1.82
CA THR A 47 3.57 -4.40 -1.11
C THR A 47 2.37 -5.11 -1.71
N LEU A 48 2.21 -5.09 -3.05
CA LEU A 48 1.10 -5.77 -3.71
C LEU A 48 1.21 -7.29 -3.57
N ALA A 49 2.43 -7.85 -3.65
CA ALA A 49 2.65 -9.28 -3.51
C ALA A 49 2.28 -9.77 -2.09
N ILE A 50 2.64 -9.01 -1.06
CA ILE A 50 2.29 -9.31 0.33
C ILE A 50 0.76 -9.26 0.51
N GLY A 51 0.12 -8.19 0.01
CA GLY A 51 -1.34 -8.05 0.08
C GLY A 51 -2.07 -9.18 -0.65
N LEU A 52 -1.60 -9.52 -1.84
CA LEU A 52 -2.17 -10.59 -2.65
C LEU A 52 -2.01 -11.96 -1.98
N GLY A 53 -0.85 -12.25 -1.39
CA GLY A 53 -0.64 -13.47 -0.63
C GLY A 53 -1.60 -13.59 0.56
N LEU A 54 -1.78 -12.50 1.31
CA LEU A 54 -2.73 -12.48 2.43
C LEU A 54 -4.17 -12.70 1.94
N ALA A 55 -4.62 -11.95 0.94
CA ALA A 55 -5.96 -12.08 0.37
C ALA A 55 -6.20 -13.45 -0.26
N TYR A 56 -5.16 -14.08 -0.82
CA TYR A 56 -5.22 -15.42 -1.36
C TYR A 56 -5.41 -16.47 -0.26
N SER A 57 -4.59 -16.41 0.79
CA SER A 57 -4.61 -17.39 1.90
C SER A 57 -5.73 -17.18 2.92
N ARG A 58 -6.28 -15.96 3.03
CA ARG A 58 -7.29 -15.57 4.03
C ARG A 58 -8.47 -14.88 3.38
N LYS A 59 -9.41 -15.69 2.90
CA LYS A 59 -10.68 -15.23 2.29
C LYS A 59 -11.64 -14.56 3.26
N ASP A 60 -11.42 -14.77 4.56
CA ASP A 60 -12.14 -14.13 5.67
C ASP A 60 -11.62 -12.72 6.00
N LEU A 61 -10.51 -12.28 5.39
CA LEU A 61 -9.96 -10.95 5.58
C LEU A 61 -10.10 -10.12 4.31
N GLU A 62 -10.50 -8.86 4.45
CA GLU A 62 -10.40 -7.85 3.40
C GLU A 62 -9.05 -7.14 3.49
N VAL A 63 -8.44 -6.88 2.33
CA VAL A 63 -7.09 -6.33 2.22
C VAL A 63 -7.11 -5.06 1.37
N ILE A 64 -6.46 -4.01 1.87
CA ILE A 64 -6.23 -2.77 1.14
C ILE A 64 -4.73 -2.61 0.95
N VAL A 65 -4.28 -2.53 -0.29
CA VAL A 65 -2.89 -2.23 -0.62
C VAL A 65 -2.79 -0.77 -1.02
N ILE A 66 -1.91 0.00 -0.37
CA ILE A 66 -1.61 1.39 -0.75
C ILE A 66 -0.16 1.46 -1.22
N ASN A 67 0.02 1.72 -2.51
CA ASN A 67 1.30 1.77 -3.18
C ASN A 67 1.61 3.15 -3.74
N GLY A 68 2.89 3.43 -3.93
CA GLY A 68 3.34 4.53 -4.78
C GLY A 68 3.54 4.03 -6.20
N ASP A 69 3.38 4.90 -7.17
CA ASP A 69 3.67 4.63 -8.59
C ASP A 69 5.04 3.99 -8.82
N GLY A 70 6.10 4.54 -8.22
CA GLY A 70 7.44 3.98 -8.32
C GLY A 70 7.56 2.58 -7.71
N SER A 71 6.93 2.34 -6.56
CA SER A 71 6.89 1.00 -5.96
C SER A 71 6.13 0.02 -6.84
N ALA A 72 5.03 0.44 -7.46
CA ALA A 72 4.21 -0.43 -8.28
C ALA A 72 4.95 -0.85 -9.57
N LEU A 73 5.71 0.09 -10.18
CA LEU A 73 6.58 -0.20 -11.33
C LEU A 73 7.67 -1.23 -11.02
N MET A 74 8.28 -1.16 -9.84
CA MET A 74 9.32 -2.11 -9.44
C MET A 74 8.85 -3.57 -9.37
N SER A 75 7.54 -3.81 -9.29
CA SER A 75 6.95 -5.15 -9.31
C SER A 75 5.75 -5.25 -10.26
N ALA A 76 5.89 -4.70 -11.48
CA ALA A 76 4.82 -4.71 -12.48
C ALA A 76 4.30 -6.13 -12.81
N GLY A 77 5.14 -7.16 -12.74
CA GLY A 77 4.71 -8.56 -12.92
C GLY A 77 3.67 -9.02 -11.88
N THR A 78 3.70 -8.48 -10.65
CA THR A 78 2.70 -8.78 -9.63
C THR A 78 1.33 -8.21 -9.98
N ILE A 79 1.28 -7.14 -10.75
CA ILE A 79 0.03 -6.52 -11.18
C ILE A 79 -0.68 -7.43 -12.20
N VAL A 80 0.08 -8.05 -13.10
CA VAL A 80 -0.45 -9.08 -14.01
C VAL A 80 -1.06 -10.24 -13.22
N LEU A 81 -0.38 -10.70 -12.17
CA LEU A 81 -0.90 -11.74 -11.29
C LEU A 81 -2.16 -11.29 -10.52
N TYR A 82 -2.18 -10.05 -10.03
CA TYR A 82 -3.34 -9.46 -9.35
C TYR A 82 -4.57 -9.43 -10.27
N GLN A 83 -4.37 -9.03 -11.53
CA GLN A 83 -5.39 -9.07 -12.57
C GLN A 83 -5.88 -10.50 -12.85
N ALA A 84 -4.95 -11.45 -13.00
CA ALA A 84 -5.28 -12.83 -13.33
C ALA A 84 -6.05 -13.54 -12.21
N LEU A 85 -5.71 -13.26 -10.94
CA LEU A 85 -6.38 -13.87 -9.79
C LEU A 85 -7.73 -13.22 -9.48
N ALA A 86 -7.93 -11.94 -9.82
CA ALA A 86 -9.19 -11.21 -9.66
C ALA A 86 -9.89 -11.43 -8.30
N LEU A 87 -9.11 -11.45 -7.21
CA LEU A 87 -9.63 -11.74 -5.87
C LEU A 87 -10.58 -10.62 -5.40
N TRP A 88 -11.75 -10.98 -4.91
CA TRP A 88 -12.79 -10.03 -4.49
C TRP A 88 -12.43 -9.25 -3.20
N ASN A 89 -11.65 -9.88 -2.31
CA ASN A 89 -11.31 -9.38 -0.98
C ASN A 89 -10.04 -8.51 -0.94
N ILE A 90 -9.63 -7.92 -2.07
CA ILE A 90 -8.46 -7.04 -2.14
C ILE A 90 -8.69 -5.84 -3.05
N LYS A 91 -8.29 -4.65 -2.58
CA LYS A 91 -8.29 -3.39 -3.33
C LYS A 91 -6.86 -2.85 -3.42
N HIS A 92 -6.48 -2.31 -4.57
CA HIS A 92 -5.15 -1.76 -4.80
C HIS A 92 -5.22 -0.27 -5.14
N TYR A 93 -4.66 0.57 -4.28
CA TYR A 93 -4.51 2.01 -4.51
C TYR A 93 -3.09 2.33 -4.93
N ILE A 94 -2.93 3.09 -6.02
CA ILE A 94 -1.64 3.62 -6.46
C ILE A 94 -1.69 5.14 -6.35
N LEU A 95 -0.87 5.69 -5.44
CA LEU A 95 -0.68 7.11 -5.28
C LEU A 95 0.39 7.58 -6.26
N ASN A 96 -0.02 8.27 -7.31
CA ASN A 96 0.85 8.71 -8.39
C ASN A 96 1.27 10.16 -8.20
N ASN A 97 2.56 10.38 -7.90
CA ASN A 97 3.18 11.70 -7.85
C ASN A 97 4.25 11.90 -8.96
N GLY A 98 4.49 10.88 -9.78
CA GLY A 98 5.46 10.87 -10.87
C GLY A 98 6.92 10.83 -10.42
N CYS A 99 7.24 10.57 -9.14
CA CYS A 99 8.62 10.56 -8.66
C CYS A 99 8.89 9.75 -7.37
N TYR A 100 10.13 9.31 -7.19
CA TYR A 100 10.62 8.72 -5.94
C TYR A 100 10.88 9.79 -4.86
N ALA A 101 9.81 10.42 -4.37
CA ALA A 101 9.89 11.62 -3.52
C ALA A 101 10.59 11.42 -2.16
N SER A 102 10.63 10.20 -1.62
CA SER A 102 11.23 9.96 -0.29
C SER A 102 12.74 9.78 -0.29
N THR A 103 13.38 9.70 -1.46
CA THR A 103 14.83 9.46 -1.60
C THR A 103 15.53 10.62 -2.30
N GLY A 104 15.01 11.07 -3.45
CA GLY A 104 15.64 12.16 -4.22
C GLY A 104 14.78 12.79 -5.31
N GLY A 105 13.52 12.36 -5.47
CA GLY A 105 12.60 12.97 -6.43
C GLY A 105 12.87 12.61 -7.89
N GLN A 106 13.63 11.55 -8.16
CA GLN A 106 13.83 11.04 -9.51
C GLN A 106 12.48 10.68 -10.14
N GLN A 107 12.29 11.07 -11.40
CA GLN A 107 11.04 10.83 -12.11
C GLN A 107 10.80 9.33 -12.28
N THR A 108 9.53 8.91 -12.15
CA THR A 108 9.09 7.56 -12.51
C THR A 108 8.64 7.55 -13.97
N CYS A 109 8.61 6.36 -14.58
CA CYS A 109 8.01 6.14 -15.88
C CYS A 109 6.52 5.76 -15.78
N PHE A 110 5.82 6.24 -14.74
CA PHE A 110 4.42 5.86 -14.50
C PHE A 110 3.49 6.79 -15.29
N PHE A 111 2.92 6.27 -16.37
CA PHE A 111 1.94 6.99 -17.18
C PHE A 111 0.48 6.73 -16.74
N GLY A 112 0.24 5.69 -15.93
CA GLY A 112 -1.01 5.39 -15.22
C GLY A 112 -2.18 4.91 -16.09
N THR A 113 -2.34 5.49 -17.28
CA THR A 113 -3.46 5.23 -18.21
C THR A 113 -3.66 3.75 -18.56
N GLU A 114 -2.59 2.97 -18.59
CA GLU A 114 -2.66 1.53 -18.91
C GLU A 114 -3.26 0.68 -17.78
N TRP A 115 -3.23 1.16 -16.53
CA TRP A 115 -3.59 0.36 -15.35
C TRP A 115 -4.94 0.78 -14.74
N GLU A 116 -5.58 1.85 -15.23
CA GLU A 116 -6.89 2.30 -14.75
C GLU A 116 -8.00 1.26 -14.96
N GLY A 117 -7.85 0.37 -15.94
CA GLY A 117 -8.80 -0.72 -16.22
C GLY A 117 -8.56 -1.99 -15.40
N TYR A 118 -7.54 -2.03 -14.54
CA TYR A 118 -7.15 -3.25 -13.85
C TYR A 118 -8.05 -3.53 -12.64
N TRP A 119 -8.20 -4.81 -12.32
CA TRP A 119 -9.09 -5.35 -11.31
C TRP A 119 -8.96 -4.57 -10.00
N ARG A 120 -10.04 -3.88 -9.57
CA ARG A 120 -10.12 -3.13 -8.31
C ARG A 120 -8.86 -2.27 -8.02
N THR A 121 -8.25 -1.75 -9.08
CA THR A 121 -7.11 -0.83 -9.02
C THR A 121 -7.61 0.60 -9.10
N HIS A 122 -7.12 1.45 -8.20
CA HIS A 122 -7.50 2.85 -8.11
C HIS A 122 -6.25 3.72 -8.15
N ILE A 123 -6.09 4.50 -9.21
CA ILE A 123 -4.96 5.42 -9.36
C ILE A 123 -5.40 6.80 -8.89
N ILE A 124 -4.64 7.38 -7.96
CA ILE A 124 -4.94 8.69 -7.40
C ILE A 124 -3.73 9.58 -7.62
N LYS A 125 -3.90 10.66 -8.39
CA LYS A 125 -2.87 11.68 -8.56
C LYS A 125 -2.68 12.46 -7.27
N VAL A 126 -1.44 12.60 -6.81
CA VAL A 126 -1.10 13.26 -5.55
C VAL A 126 0.13 14.16 -5.69
N GLY A 127 0.25 15.17 -4.81
CA GLY A 127 1.48 15.95 -4.67
C GLY A 127 2.67 15.14 -4.15
N GLN A 128 3.88 15.63 -4.42
CA GLN A 128 5.14 14.91 -4.17
C GLN A 128 5.63 14.96 -2.72
N HIS A 129 5.25 15.97 -1.94
CA HIS A 129 5.80 16.18 -0.61
C HIS A 129 4.93 15.61 0.52
N SER A 130 5.59 15.25 1.63
CA SER A 130 5.00 14.88 2.91
C SER A 130 5.95 15.31 4.03
N ASP A 131 5.37 15.88 5.07
CA ASP A 131 6.04 16.27 6.31
C ASP A 131 5.90 15.19 7.41
N ALA A 132 5.36 14.01 7.07
CA ALA A 132 5.13 12.94 8.03
C ALA A 132 6.45 12.44 8.64
N PRO A 133 6.55 12.41 9.99
CA PRO A 133 7.74 11.93 10.65
C PRO A 133 7.97 10.45 10.34
N ARG A 134 9.20 9.99 10.56
CA ARG A 134 9.50 8.55 10.52
C ARG A 134 8.61 7.83 11.53
N ILE A 135 8.13 6.65 11.13
CA ILE A 135 7.37 5.79 12.03
C ILE A 135 8.28 5.37 13.18
N PRO A 136 7.89 5.58 14.45
CA PRO A 136 8.71 5.26 15.62
C PRO A 136 8.65 3.77 16.01
N LEU A 137 8.45 2.89 15.03
CA LEU A 137 8.30 1.45 15.23
C LEU A 137 9.38 0.69 14.47
N GLN A 138 9.92 -0.34 15.11
CA GLN A 138 10.85 -1.29 14.51
C GLN A 138 10.12 -2.26 13.57
N CYS A 139 10.81 -2.78 12.55
CA CYS A 139 10.24 -3.77 11.62
C CYS A 139 9.75 -5.05 12.32
N SER A 140 10.44 -5.48 13.38
CA SER A 140 10.03 -6.62 14.21
C SER A 140 8.69 -6.35 14.90
N GLU A 141 8.51 -5.14 15.41
CA GLU A 141 7.28 -4.72 16.10
C GLU A 141 6.10 -4.65 15.12
N ILE A 142 6.28 -4.01 13.96
CA ILE A 142 5.27 -3.95 12.89
C ILE A 142 4.83 -5.36 12.50
N THR A 143 5.78 -6.27 12.31
CA THR A 143 5.51 -7.67 11.95
C THR A 143 4.75 -8.40 13.04
N ARG A 144 5.13 -8.22 14.31
CA ARG A 144 4.50 -8.87 15.45
C ARG A 144 3.04 -8.42 15.62
N ARG A 145 2.80 -7.11 15.64
CA ARG A 145 1.46 -6.52 15.72
C ARG A 145 0.55 -7.06 14.63
N PHE A 146 1.01 -6.99 13.39
CA PHE A 146 0.23 -7.43 12.24
C PHE A 146 -0.07 -8.93 12.27
N LYS A 147 0.94 -9.77 12.52
CA LYS A 147 0.75 -11.23 12.62
C LYS A 147 -0.27 -11.60 13.70
N ASN A 148 -0.23 -10.93 14.86
CA ASN A 148 -1.19 -11.17 15.93
C ASN A 148 -2.61 -10.76 15.51
N ALA A 149 -2.75 -9.59 14.89
CA ALA A 149 -4.05 -9.07 14.45
C ALA A 149 -4.73 -9.92 13.36
N ILE A 150 -3.94 -10.63 12.54
CA ILE A 150 -4.46 -11.48 11.48
C ILE A 150 -4.48 -12.97 11.84
N ARG A 151 -4.17 -13.41 13.07
CA ARG A 151 -4.28 -14.85 13.40
C ARG A 151 -5.75 -15.31 13.29
N LYS A 152 -5.97 -16.54 12.80
CA LYS A 152 -7.28 -17.19 12.96
C LYS A 152 -7.46 -17.48 14.45
N THR A 153 -8.53 -16.95 15.03
CA THR A 153 -9.03 -17.39 16.34
C THR A 153 -9.54 -18.82 16.26
#